data_AF-A0A955EK60-F1
#
_entry.id   AF-A0A955EK60-F1
#
_cell.length_a   1.000
_cell.length_b   1.000
_cell.length_c   1.000
_cell.angle_alpha   90.00
_cell.angle_beta   90.00
_cell.angle_gamma   90.00
#
_symmetry.space_group_name_H-M   'P 1'
#
loop_
_entity.id
_entity.type
_entity.pdbx_description
1 polymer ?
#
loop_
_entity_poly.entity_id
_entity_poly.type
_entity_poly.pdbx_seq_one_letter_code
_entity_poly.pdbx_strand_id
1 'polypeptide(L)'
;MPTYVYQVITDDDSGEVFEVVQSMKDAPLTEHPETGAPVRKLIQAPLIGGRHSEAGDKRKISDGNLDRLGFTKYVKSGDGTYEKTAGKGPKTIQRD
;
A
#
# COMPACT_ATOMS: atom_id res chain seq x y z
N MET A 1 -7.16 1.70 -9.21
CA MET A 1 -7.20 2.93 -10.03
C MET A 1 -6.47 4.00 -9.24
N PRO A 2 -5.38 4.59 -9.76
CA PRO A 2 -4.71 5.68 -9.07
C PRO A 2 -5.55 6.97 -9.07
N THR A 3 -5.26 7.83 -8.11
CA THR A 3 -5.70 9.22 -8.09
C THR A 3 -4.56 10.09 -8.58
N TYR A 4 -4.86 11.02 -9.49
CA TYR A 4 -3.92 12.03 -9.96
C TYR A 4 -4.41 13.42 -9.59
N VAL A 5 -3.47 14.34 -9.44
CA VAL A 5 -3.75 15.74 -9.14
C VAL A 5 -3.55 16.57 -10.40
N TYR A 6 -4.53 17.41 -10.69
CA TYR A 6 -4.51 18.34 -11.80
C TYR A 6 -4.66 19.76 -11.28
N GLN A 7 -4.20 20.71 -12.08
CA GLN A 7 -4.38 22.14 -11.84
C GLN A 7 -5.00 22.80 -13.05
N VAL A 8 -6.00 23.66 -12.84
CA VAL A 8 -6.53 24.55 -13.87
C VAL A 8 -5.44 25.55 -14.28
N ILE A 9 -5.24 25.73 -15.58
CA ILE A 9 -4.25 26.64 -16.12
C ILE A 9 -4.83 28.07 -16.08
N THR A 10 -4.17 28.95 -15.33
CA THR A 10 -4.43 30.40 -15.29
C THR A 10 -3.12 31.14 -15.57
N ASP A 11 -3.20 32.41 -15.97
CA ASP A 11 -2.01 33.21 -16.33
C ASP A 11 -1.03 33.41 -15.17
N ASP A 12 -1.54 33.37 -13.94
CA ASP A 12 -0.80 33.58 -12.68
C ASP A 12 -0.52 32.27 -11.92
N ASP A 13 -0.86 31.12 -12.50
CA ASP A 13 -0.70 29.79 -11.91
C ASP A 13 -1.44 29.58 -10.57
N SER A 14 -2.45 30.41 -10.28
CA SER A 14 -3.32 30.33 -9.09
C SER A 14 -4.55 29.42 -9.25
N GLY A 15 -4.70 28.79 -10.43
CA GLY A 15 -5.83 27.94 -10.73
C GLY A 15 -6.04 26.78 -9.76
N GLU A 16 -7.29 26.35 -9.65
CA GLU A 16 -7.76 25.31 -8.75
C GLU A 16 -6.97 24.01 -8.90
N VAL A 17 -6.64 23.38 -7.76
CA VAL A 17 -6.01 22.07 -7.69
C VAL A 17 -7.04 21.05 -7.24
N PHE A 18 -7.22 19.98 -8.02
CA PHE A 18 -8.22 18.96 -7.76
C PHE A 18 -7.69 17.54 -8.04
N GLU A 19 -8.39 16.55 -7.50
CA GLU A 19 -8.03 15.13 -7.60
C GLU A 19 -8.98 14.38 -8.53
N VAL A 20 -8.45 13.49 -9.36
CA VAL A 20 -9.23 12.62 -10.27
C VAL A 20 -8.75 11.19 -10.18
N VAL A 21 -9.68 10.25 -9.99
CA VAL A 21 -9.43 8.82 -10.14
C VAL A 21 -9.40 8.48 -11.63
N GLN A 22 -8.26 8.06 -12.14
CA GLN A 22 -8.04 7.81 -13.57
C GLN A 22 -7.30 6.48 -13.78
N SER A 23 -7.52 5.79 -14.91
CA SER A 23 -6.72 4.61 -15.23
C SER A 23 -5.27 5.02 -15.53
N MET A 24 -4.31 4.14 -15.19
CA MET A 24 -2.91 4.36 -15.62
C MET A 24 -2.73 4.28 -17.13
N LYS A 25 -3.68 3.68 -17.87
CA LYS A 25 -3.62 3.52 -19.32
C LYS A 25 -4.16 4.74 -20.08
N ASP A 26 -4.88 5.62 -19.39
CA ASP A 26 -5.52 6.77 -20.03
C ASP A 26 -4.49 7.90 -20.21
N ALA A 27 -4.69 8.69 -21.27
CA ALA A 27 -3.92 9.92 -21.45
C ALA A 27 -4.25 10.94 -20.34
N PRO A 28 -3.31 11.81 -19.95
CA PRO A 28 -3.61 12.89 -19.01
C PRO A 28 -4.76 13.77 -19.49
N LEU A 29 -5.58 14.26 -18.56
CA LEU A 29 -6.64 15.20 -18.88
C LEU A 29 -6.04 16.52 -19.40
N THR A 30 -6.70 17.07 -20.42
CA THR A 30 -6.42 18.41 -20.95
C THR A 30 -7.49 19.42 -20.55
N GLU A 31 -8.68 18.95 -20.14
CA GLU A 31 -9.82 19.76 -19.74
C GLU A 31 -10.40 19.29 -18.40
N HIS A 32 -10.94 20.24 -17.63
CA HIS A 32 -11.58 19.98 -16.35
C HIS A 32 -12.93 19.27 -16.56
N PRO A 33 -13.19 18.11 -15.91
CA PRO A 33 -14.39 17.30 -16.17
C PRO A 33 -15.73 18.03 -15.96
N GLU A 34 -15.78 19.00 -15.04
CA GLU A 34 -17.01 19.73 -14.71
C GLU A 34 -17.14 21.09 -15.42
N THR A 35 -16.03 21.76 -15.68
CA THR A 35 -16.02 23.17 -16.13
C THR A 35 -15.50 23.34 -17.55
N GLY A 36 -14.81 22.33 -18.10
CA GLY A 36 -14.15 22.40 -19.41
C GLY A 36 -12.90 23.28 -19.46
N ALA A 37 -12.49 23.87 -18.33
CA ALA A 37 -11.30 24.72 -18.27
C ALA A 37 -10.02 23.92 -18.63
N PRO A 38 -9.01 24.53 -19.25
CA PRO A 38 -7.76 23.83 -19.56
C PRO A 38 -7.04 23.43 -18.27
N VAL A 39 -6.55 22.19 -18.20
CA VAL A 39 -5.84 21.66 -17.03
C VAL A 39 -4.50 21.05 -17.39
N ARG A 40 -3.60 20.99 -16.41
CA ARG A 40 -2.33 20.26 -16.49
C ARG A 40 -2.19 19.30 -15.32
N LYS A 41 -1.57 18.14 -15.58
CA LYS A 41 -1.26 17.16 -14.53
C LYS A 41 -0.12 17.69 -13.66
N LEU A 42 -0.31 17.72 -12.34
CA LEU A 42 0.76 18.03 -11.40
C LEU A 42 1.55 16.76 -11.08
N ILE A 43 2.87 16.85 -11.25
CA ILE A 43 3.77 15.77 -10.85
C ILE A 43 3.89 15.79 -9.33
N GLN A 44 3.46 14.71 -8.69
CA GLN A 44 3.58 14.51 -7.26
C GLN A 44 4.63 13.45 -6.93
N ALA A 45 5.20 13.56 -5.73
CA ALA A 45 6.01 12.49 -5.19
C ALA A 45 5.16 11.21 -5.06
N PRO A 46 5.68 10.03 -5.43
CA PRO A 46 4.95 8.79 -5.26
C PRO A 46 4.72 8.51 -3.77
N LEU A 47 3.54 7.99 -3.43
CA LEU A 47 3.29 7.47 -2.08
C LEU A 47 4.09 6.18 -1.88
N ILE A 48 5.22 6.26 -1.18
CA ILE A 48 6.01 5.09 -0.83
C ILE A 48 5.40 4.44 0.42
N GLY A 49 4.90 3.21 0.27
CA GLY A 49 4.36 2.42 1.38
C GLY A 49 5.38 2.26 2.51
N GLY A 50 5.12 2.94 3.62
CA GLY A 50 6.01 2.97 4.78
C GLY A 50 5.88 1.74 5.69
N ARG A 51 6.26 1.91 6.96
CA ARG A 51 6.23 0.84 7.97
C ARG A 51 4.82 0.27 8.19
N HIS A 52 3.77 1.06 7.98
CA HIS A 52 2.36 0.67 8.19
C HIS A 52 1.63 0.34 6.89
N SER A 53 2.37 -0.09 5.87
CA SER A 53 1.79 -0.65 4.64
C SER A 53 1.65 -2.16 4.77
N GLU A 54 0.75 -2.77 4.00
CA GLU A 54 0.61 -4.23 3.95
C GLU A 54 1.95 -4.94 3.66
N ALA A 55 2.74 -4.41 2.73
CA ALA A 55 4.08 -4.92 2.43
C ALA A 55 5.05 -4.70 3.60
N GLY A 56 4.94 -3.58 4.32
CA GLY A 56 5.68 -3.32 5.55
C GLY A 56 5.35 -4.33 6.64
N ASP A 57 4.07 -4.57 6.88
CA ASP A 57 3.60 -5.49 7.92
C ASP A 57 3.96 -6.93 7.61
N LYS A 58 3.78 -7.39 6.36
CA LYS A 58 4.23 -8.72 5.89
C LYS A 58 5.72 -8.94 6.16
N ARG A 59 6.56 -7.93 5.93
CA ARG A 59 8.00 -8.01 6.24
C ARG A 59 8.26 -8.16 7.75
N LYS A 60 7.55 -7.39 8.59
CA LYS A 60 7.71 -7.45 10.06
C LYS A 60 7.30 -8.82 10.63
N ILE A 61 6.23 -9.43 10.11
CA ILE A 61 5.71 -10.71 10.63
C ILE A 61 6.20 -11.94 9.85
N SER A 62 7.15 -11.75 8.93
CA SER A 62 7.76 -12.85 8.19
C SER A 62 8.49 -13.80 9.13
N ASP A 63 8.48 -15.09 8.81
CA ASP A 63 9.07 -16.13 9.67
C ASP A 63 10.55 -15.85 9.97
N GLY A 64 11.33 -15.45 8.95
CA GLY A 64 12.73 -15.07 9.13
C GLY A 64 12.92 -13.83 10.03
N ASN A 65 12.03 -12.84 9.96
CA ASN A 65 12.12 -11.69 10.85
C ASN A 65 11.70 -12.03 12.29
N LEU A 66 10.69 -12.87 12.46
CA LEU A 66 10.25 -13.34 13.77
C LEU A 66 11.33 -14.20 14.44
N ASP A 67 11.98 -15.09 13.70
CA ASP A 67 13.09 -15.91 14.18
C ASP A 67 14.29 -15.05 14.59
N ARG A 68 14.67 -14.07 13.74
CA ARG A 68 15.71 -13.08 14.04
C ARG A 68 15.44 -12.29 15.33
N LEU A 69 14.17 -11.98 15.60
CA LEU A 69 13.74 -11.26 16.79
C LEU A 69 13.54 -12.16 18.02
N GLY A 70 13.71 -13.48 17.87
CA GLY A 70 13.56 -14.46 18.95
C GLY A 70 12.11 -14.85 19.25
N PHE A 71 11.15 -14.50 18.40
CA PHE A 71 9.77 -14.96 18.52
C PHE A 71 9.63 -16.40 18.00
N THR A 72 8.68 -17.14 18.60
CA THR A 72 8.26 -18.45 18.07
C THR A 72 6.87 -18.32 17.48
N LYS A 73 6.70 -18.78 16.24
CA LYS A 73 5.42 -18.75 15.53
C LYS A 73 4.96 -20.15 15.23
N TYR A 74 3.68 -20.41 15.49
CA TYR A 74 2.99 -21.64 15.12
C TYR A 74 1.85 -21.36 14.16
N VAL A 75 1.67 -22.24 13.17
CA VAL A 75 0.56 -22.19 12.20
C VAL A 75 -0.31 -23.42 12.42
N LYS A 76 -1.63 -23.24 12.43
CA LYS A 76 -2.59 -24.33 12.66
C LYS A 76 -2.54 -25.33 11.50
N SER A 77 -2.27 -26.60 11.80
CA SER A 77 -2.20 -27.68 10.82
C SER A 77 -3.47 -28.54 10.76
N GLY A 78 -4.32 -28.51 11.80
CA GLY A 78 -5.59 -29.25 11.86
C GLY A 78 -5.84 -29.84 13.25
N ASP A 79 -7.09 -30.17 13.61
CA ASP A 79 -7.44 -30.92 14.84
C ASP A 79 -6.80 -30.39 16.15
N GLY A 80 -6.75 -29.06 16.30
CA GLY A 80 -6.14 -28.41 17.46
C GLY A 80 -4.60 -28.46 17.49
N THR A 81 -3.98 -29.03 16.46
CA THR A 81 -2.53 -29.13 16.26
C THR A 81 -2.01 -27.89 15.54
N TYR A 82 -0.85 -27.42 15.97
CA TYR A 82 -0.12 -26.32 15.35
C TYR A 82 1.34 -26.69 15.14
N GLU A 83 1.86 -26.37 13.96
CA GLU A 83 3.25 -26.62 13.57
C GLU A 83 4.08 -25.36 13.66
N LYS A 84 5.31 -25.50 14.17
CA LYS A 84 6.24 -24.38 14.28
C LYS A 84 6.77 -23.98 12.91
N THR A 85 6.71 -22.68 12.62
CA THR A 85 7.20 -22.07 11.36
C THR A 85 8.37 -21.12 11.58
N ALA A 86 8.55 -20.59 12.79
CA ALA A 86 9.71 -19.77 13.18
C ALA A 86 10.07 -20.00 14.66
N GLY A 87 11.33 -19.77 15.04
CA GLY A 87 11.79 -19.79 16.44
C GLY A 87 12.29 -21.15 16.95
N LYS A 88 12.65 -21.17 18.23
CA LYS A 88 13.32 -22.31 18.89
C LYS A 88 12.39 -23.24 19.70
N GLY A 89 11.07 -23.02 19.68
CA GLY A 89 10.11 -23.87 20.38
C GLY A 89 10.01 -25.32 19.86
N PRO A 90 9.18 -26.17 20.49
CA PRO A 90 8.89 -27.53 19.99
C PRO A 90 8.36 -27.53 18.56
N LYS A 91 8.51 -28.66 17.85
CA LYS A 91 8.09 -28.78 16.45
C LYS A 91 6.57 -28.63 16.29
N THR A 92 5.81 -29.09 17.27
CA THR A 92 4.34 -29.13 17.26
C THR A 92 3.81 -28.83 18.66
N ILE A 93 2.68 -28.12 18.73
CA ILE A 93 1.86 -27.96 19.95
C ILE A 93 0.44 -28.41 19.66
N GLN A 94 -0.23 -28.96 20.67
CA GLN A 94 -1.63 -29.40 20.58
C GLN A 94 -2.44 -28.64 21.62
N ARG A 95 -3.64 -28.20 21.23
CA ARG A 95 -4.61 -27.60 22.14
C ARG A 95 -5.32 -28.71 22.90
N ASP A 96 -5.38 -28.57 24.22
CA ASP A 96 -6.18 -29.42 25.11
C ASP A 96 -7.68 -29.41 24.77
#